data_AF-A0A1G5L1B4-F1
#
_entry.id   AF-A0A1G5L1B4-F1
#
_cell.length_a   1.000
_cell.length_b   1.000
_cell.length_c   1.000
_cell.angle_alpha   90.00
_cell.angle_beta   90.00
_cell.angle_gamma   90.00
#
_symmetry.space_group_name_H-M   'P 1'
#
loop_
_entity.id
_entity.type
_entity.pdbx_description
1 polymer ?
#
loop_
_entity_poly.entity_id
_entity_poly.type
_entity_poly.pdbx_seq_one_letter_code
_entity_poly.pdbx_strand_id
1 'polypeptide(L)' 'MSKKKLVVPNARKALEDYKIEIAKEFGVDDPRTLASKHTGYIVRNLVEMGERQLINKNKN' A
#
# COMPACT_ATOMS: atom_id res chain seq x y z
N MET A 1 14.68 17.67 -8.27
CA MET A 1 13.51 17.22 -7.47
C MET A 1 13.92 15.99 -6.66
N SER A 2 13.88 16.08 -5.34
CA SER A 2 14.17 14.94 -4.45
C SER A 2 13.04 13.93 -4.58
N LYS A 3 13.31 12.77 -5.19
CA LYS A 3 12.38 11.63 -5.17
C LYS A 3 12.20 11.24 -3.71
N LYS A 4 11.04 11.54 -3.12
CA LYS A 4 10.68 11.10 -1.77
C LYS A 4 10.70 9.57 -1.74
N LYS A 5 11.87 9.02 -1.45
CA LYS A 5 12.10 7.58 -1.36
C LYS A 5 11.33 7.11 -0.13
N LEU A 6 10.51 6.07 -0.29
CA LEU A 6 9.95 5.36 0.86
C LEU A 6 11.11 5.03 1.80
N VAL A 7 11.03 5.58 3.03
CA VAL A 7 12.14 5.57 4.00
C VAL A 7 12.43 4.14 4.47
N VAL A 8 11.45 3.23 4.35
CA VAL A 8 11.54 1.84 4.79
C VAL A 8 11.50 0.89 3.58
N PRO A 9 12.60 0.17 3.27
CA PRO A 9 12.65 -0.76 2.13
C PRO A 9 11.60 -1.87 2.19
N ASN A 10 11.34 -2.42 3.38
CA ASN A 10 10.36 -3.49 3.57
C ASN A 10 8.92 -3.02 3.30
N ALA A 11 8.59 -1.78 3.69
CA ALA A 11 7.29 -1.18 3.41
C ALA A 11 7.10 -0.92 1.91
N ARG A 12 8.17 -0.58 1.19
CA ARG A 12 8.13 -0.44 -0.27
C ARG A 12 7.85 -1.78 -0.96
N LYS A 13 8.48 -2.87 -0.50
CA LYS A 13 8.21 -4.20 -1.04
C LYS A 13 6.76 -4.62 -0.78
N ALA A 14 6.29 -4.50 0.46
CA ALA A 14 4.91 -4.82 0.83
C ALA A 14 3.88 -3.99 0.03
N LEU A 15 4.16 -2.72 -0.24
CA LEU A 15 3.31 -1.87 -1.08
C LEU A 15 3.25 -2.37 -2.53
N GLU A 16 4.37 -2.81 -3.11
CA GLU A 16 4.40 -3.32 -4.48
C GLU A 16 3.70 -4.68 -4.59
N ASP A 17 3.92 -5.57 -3.62
CA ASP A 17 3.24 -6.87 -3.54
C ASP A 17 1.71 -6.67 -3.41
N TYR A 18 1.29 -5.74 -2.54
CA TYR A 18 -0.13 -5.41 -2.36
C TYR A 18 -0.76 -4.78 -3.62
N LYS A 19 -0.03 -3.93 -4.35
CA LYS A 19 -0.52 -3.40 -5.63
C LYS A 19 -0.75 -4.51 -6.66
N ILE A 20 0.11 -5.53 -6.68
CA ILE A 20 -0.04 -6.68 -7.58
C ILE A 20 -1.27 -7.51 -7.21
N GLU A 21 -1.49 -7.75 -5.92
CA GLU A 21 -2.69 -8.44 -5.44
C GLU A 21 -3.96 -7.68 -5.83
N ILE A 22 -3.99 -6.38 -5.58
CA ILE A 22 -5.14 -5.53 -5.89
C ILE A 22 -5.36 -5.44 -7.40
N ALA A 23 -4.30 -5.36 -8.21
CA ALA A 23 -4.43 -5.39 -9.67
C ALA A 23 -5.11 -6.68 -10.16
N LYS A 24 -4.77 -7.82 -9.57
CA LYS A 24 -5.46 -9.10 -9.86
C LYS A 24 -6.94 -9.06 -9.44
N GLU A 25 -7.26 -8.50 -8.27
CA GLU A 25 -8.65 -8.36 -7.82
C GLU A 25 -9.49 -7.47 -8.75
N PHE A 26 -8.89 -6.42 -9.30
CA PHE A 26 -9.56 -5.53 -10.26
C PHE A 26 -9.54 -6.05 -11.71
N GLY A 27 -8.93 -7.20 -11.97
CA GLY A 27 -8.83 -7.77 -13.32
C GLY A 27 -7.93 -6.96 -14.26
N VAL A 28 -6.93 -6.26 -13.72
CA VAL A 28 -5.97 -5.45 -14.47
C VAL A 28 -4.60 -6.13 -14.48
N ASP A 29 -4.05 -6.36 -15.68
CA ASP A 29 -2.77 -7.06 -15.86
C ASP A 29 -1.53 -6.27 -15.41
N ASP A 30 -1.58 -4.94 -15.42
CA ASP A 30 -0.48 -4.09 -14.97
C ASP A 30 -0.93 -3.19 -13.81
N PRO A 31 -0.31 -3.27 -12.62
CA PRO A 31 -0.60 -2.38 -11.50
C PRO A 31 -0.38 -0.89 -11.81
N ARG A 32 0.34 -0.54 -12.89
CA ARG A 32 0.45 0.85 -13.38
C ARG A 32 -0.83 1.37 -14.06
N THR A 33 -1.73 0.46 -14.46
CA THR A 33 -3.01 0.80 -15.09
C THR A 33 -4.12 1.03 -14.06
N LEU A 34 -3.87 0.72 -12.78
CA LEU A 34 -4.74 1.13 -11.67
C LEU A 34 -4.87 2.65 -11.71
N ALA A 35 -6.08 3.16 -11.92
CA ALA A 35 -6.30 4.60 -11.96
C ALA A 35 -5.85 5.25 -10.64
N SER A 36 -5.40 6.50 -10.71
CA SER A 36 -4.82 7.22 -9.56
C SER A 36 -5.69 7.16 -8.30
N LYS A 37 -7.03 7.12 -8.45
CA LYS A 37 -7.98 6.90 -7.35
C LYS A 37 -7.77 5.56 -6.63
N HIS A 38 -7.58 4.46 -7.36
CA HIS A 38 -7.34 3.13 -6.78
C HIS A 38 -6.04 3.09 -5.99
N THR A 39 -4.99 3.76 -6.50
CA THR A 39 -3.73 3.91 -5.75
C THR A 39 -3.92 4.68 -4.44
N GLY A 40 -4.80 5.69 -4.43
CA GLY A 40 -5.17 6.41 -3.20
C GLY A 40 -5.88 5.53 -2.17
N TYR A 41 -6.84 4.71 -2.60
CA TYR A 41 -7.53 3.75 -1.72
C TYR A 41 -6.56 2.70 -1.15
N ILE A 42 -5.64 2.20 -1.99
CA ILE A 42 -4.58 1.28 -1.57
C ILE A 42 -3.74 1.86 -0.43
N VAL A 43 -3.24 3.09 -0.60
CA VAL A 43 -2.42 3.75 0.43
C VAL A 43 -3.22 3.99 1.71
N ARG A 44 -4.50 4.37 1.60
CA ARG A 44 -5.39 4.57 2.75
C ARG A 44 -5.57 3.28 3.56
N ASN A 45 -5.84 2.16 2.90
CA ASN A 45 -6.01 0.86 3.56
C ASN A 45 -4.72 0.41 4.26
N LEU A 46 -3.55 0.63 3.65
CA LEU A 46 -2.26 0.29 4.26
C LEU A 46 -1.98 1.10 5.53
N VAL A 47 -2.29 2.40 5.52
CA VAL A 47 -2.15 3.26 6.71
C VAL A 47 -3.10 2.78 7.81
N GLU A 48 -4.37 2.52 7.48
CA GLU A 48 -5.35 2.02 8.44
C GLU A 48 -4.92 0.70 9.09
N MET A 49 -4.40 -0.25 8.31
CA MET A 49 -3.88 -1.52 8.83
C MET A 49 -2.68 -1.32 9.76
N GLY A 50 -1.78 -0.39 9.42
CA GLY A 50 -0.64 -0.03 10.28
C GLY A 50 -1.07 0.59 11.60
N GLU A 51 -2.02 1.54 11.56
CA GLU A 51 -2.56 2.18 12.76
C GLU A 51 -3.28 1.17 13.67
N ARG A 52 -4.10 0.27 13.10
CA ARG A 52 -4.74 -0.81 13.87
C ARG A 52 -3.73 -1.72 14.56
N GLN A 53 -2.64 -2.09 13.89
CA GLN A 53 -1.57 -2.92 14.49
C GLN A 53 -0.89 -2.18 15.65
N LEU A 54 -0.62 -0.88 15.51
CA LEU A 54 -0.03 -0.08 16.57
C LEU A 54 -0.95 0.07 17.78
N ILE A 55 -2.25 0.32 17.55
CA ILE A 55 -3.27 0.41 18.61
C ILE A 55 -3.38 -0.93 19.36
N ASN A 56 -3.44 -2.05 18.64
CA ASN A 56 -3.54 -3.37 19.25
C ASN A 56 -2.27 -3.74 20.04
N LYS A 57 -1.10 -3.33 19.58
CA LYS A 57 0.17 -3.51 20.32
C LYS A 57 0.25 -2.65 21.59
N ASN A 58 -0.47 -1.52 21.64
CA ASN A 58 -0.53 -0.65 22.82
C ASN A 58 -1.58 -1.13 23.85
N LYS A 59 -2.50 -2.01 23.45
CA LYS A 59 -3.53 -2.59 24.34
C LYS A 59 -3.08 -3.87 25.08
N ASN A 60 -1.92 -4.43 24.74
CA ASN A 60 -1.26 -5.54 25.44
C ASN A 60 -0.04 -5.04 26.19
#